data_AF-A0AA89C3T9-F1
#
_entry.id   AF-A0AA89C3T9-F1
#
_cell.length_a   1.000
_cell.length_b   1.000
_cell.length_c   1.000
_cell.angle_alpha   90.00
_cell.angle_beta   90.00
_cell.angle_gamma   90.00
#
_symmetry.space_group_name_H-M   'P 1'
#
loop_
_entity.id
_entity.type
_entity.pdbx_description
1 polymer ?
#
loop_
_entity_poly.entity_id
_entity_poly.type
_entity_poly.pdbx_seq_one_letter_code
_entity_poly.pdbx_strand_id
1 'polypeptide(L)'
;MATQGEGDLPVTRTSERVRTLTEKGNEQYKEHLERHNGVIDTLWKEIETLLFDFDEKSAKLRPKELTGYEKSVLGLHGKFIEASTALSEFLDRTNTEESILEKKTHLDRYSKRRGIVERFIRNLQDRLLDTADSVSQKLESDTKSTKSTRSSLSDVLLRKQIKVEGQRTRLRYLEQEINLVKQKAHLDADLRLLEQQRETAVAEAEVDAIKGMKNLVMG
;
A
#
# COMPACT_ATOMS: atom_id res chain seq x y z
N MET A 1 -41.37 29.43 -45.86
CA MET A 1 -41.74 29.88 -44.48
C MET A 1 -41.75 28.62 -43.63
N ALA A 2 -40.65 28.33 -42.93
CA ALA A 2 -40.46 28.52 -41.47
C ALA A 2 -41.31 27.51 -40.66
N THR A 3 -40.87 26.71 -39.69
CA THR A 3 -39.61 26.51 -38.93
C THR A 3 -39.83 25.29 -38.00
N GLN A 4 -38.76 24.50 -37.73
CA GLN A 4 -38.32 23.88 -36.45
C GLN A 4 -39.36 23.20 -35.49
N GLY A 5 -39.04 22.10 -34.78
CA GLY A 5 -37.73 21.57 -34.43
C GLY A 5 -37.79 20.15 -33.86
N GLU A 6 -36.64 19.49 -33.96
CA GLU A 6 -36.31 18.17 -33.43
C GLU A 6 -36.40 18.18 -31.90
N GLY A 7 -37.16 17.22 -31.35
CA GLY A 7 -37.21 16.96 -29.91
C GLY A 7 -35.98 16.16 -29.50
N ASP A 8 -35.00 16.86 -28.93
CA ASP A 8 -33.81 16.30 -28.29
C ASP A 8 -34.19 15.27 -27.21
N LEU A 9 -33.62 14.06 -27.34
CA LEU A 9 -33.57 13.06 -26.29
C LEU A 9 -32.63 13.55 -25.16
N PRO A 10 -32.94 13.32 -23.88
CA PRO A 10 -32.02 13.64 -22.80
C PRO A 10 -30.85 12.65 -22.83
N VAL A 11 -29.68 13.13 -23.25
CA VAL A 11 -28.41 12.41 -23.20
C VAL A 11 -28.02 12.25 -21.72
N THR A 12 -28.19 11.06 -21.16
CA THR A 12 -27.52 10.66 -19.92
C THR A 12 -26.04 10.43 -20.23
N ARG A 13 -25.24 11.50 -20.11
CA ARG A 13 -23.79 11.41 -19.98
C ARG A 13 -23.39 12.16 -18.73
N THR A 14 -23.27 11.46 -17.60
CA THR A 14 -22.27 11.85 -16.60
C THR A 14 -20.89 11.46 -17.13
N SER A 15 -20.50 12.07 -18.25
CA SER A 15 -19.10 12.14 -18.63
C SER A 15 -18.52 13.17 -17.67
N GLU A 16 -17.71 12.73 -16.70
CA GLU A 16 -16.92 13.68 -15.92
C GLU A 16 -16.26 14.66 -16.90
N ARG A 17 -16.47 15.96 -16.67
CA ARG A 17 -16.06 16.98 -17.62
C ARG A 17 -14.53 17.05 -17.59
N VAL A 18 -13.90 16.37 -18.55
CA VAL A 18 -12.45 16.38 -18.72
C VAL A 18 -12.02 17.79 -19.12
N ARG A 19 -11.00 18.31 -18.44
CA ARG A 19 -10.43 19.62 -18.72
C ARG A 19 -9.51 19.55 -19.93
N THR A 20 -9.52 20.60 -20.75
CA THR A 20 -8.53 20.84 -21.80
C THR A 20 -7.44 21.78 -21.26
N LEU A 21 -6.18 21.38 -21.44
CA LEU A 21 -5.04 22.20 -21.03
C LEU A 21 -4.79 23.33 -22.03
N THR A 22 -4.59 24.54 -21.52
CA THR A 22 -3.95 25.61 -22.30
C THR A 22 -2.46 25.29 -22.47
N GLU A 23 -1.80 25.90 -23.44
CA GLU A 23 -0.36 25.66 -23.70
C GLU A 23 0.50 25.88 -22.44
N LYS A 24 0.28 27.01 -21.75
CA LYS A 24 0.92 27.31 -20.46
C LYS A 24 0.54 26.33 -19.34
N GLY A 25 -0.71 25.86 -19.33
CA GLY A 25 -1.17 24.83 -18.39
C GLY A 25 -0.48 23.48 -18.63
N ASN A 26 -0.24 23.14 -19.90
CA ASN A 26 0.46 21.91 -20.28
C ASN A 26 1.94 21.94 -19.87
N GLU A 27 2.62 23.09 -20.00
CA GLU A 27 3.99 23.26 -19.50
C GLU A 27 4.08 23.04 -17.99
N GLN A 28 3.19 23.69 -17.23
CA GLN A 28 3.12 23.52 -15.77
C GLN A 28 2.80 22.07 -15.39
N TYR A 29 1.85 21.44 -16.08
CA TYR A 29 1.52 20.03 -15.88
C TYR A 29 2.75 19.13 -16.05
N LYS A 30 3.49 19.28 -17.15
CA LYS A 30 4.71 18.49 -17.42
C LYS A 30 5.77 18.71 -16.36
N GLU A 31 6.02 19.95 -15.95
CA GLU A 31 7.01 20.26 -14.92
C GLU A 31 6.65 19.62 -13.57
N HIS A 32 5.37 19.67 -13.18
CA HIS A 32 4.89 19.01 -11.97
C HIS A 32 4.99 17.48 -12.06
N LEU A 33 4.63 16.91 -13.22
CA LEU A 33 4.72 15.48 -13.47
C LEU A 33 6.18 15.00 -13.39
N GLU A 34 7.12 15.72 -14.00
CA GLU A 34 8.55 15.42 -13.93
C GLU A 34 9.07 15.47 -12.49
N ARG A 35 8.64 16.47 -11.70
CA ARG A 35 9.02 16.55 -10.28
C ARG A 35 8.55 15.34 -9.48
N HIS A 36 7.29 14.94 -9.64
CA HIS A 36 6.74 13.76 -8.96
C HIS A 36 7.46 12.47 -9.40
N ASN A 37 7.62 12.27 -10.71
CA ASN A 37 8.29 11.09 -11.25
C ASN A 37 9.76 11.02 -10.79
N GLY A 38 10.47 12.15 -10.74
CA GLY A 38 11.85 12.21 -10.26
C GLY A 38 12.01 11.76 -8.80
N VAL A 39 11.08 12.15 -7.92
CA VAL A 39 11.07 11.68 -6.52
C VAL A 39 10.82 10.17 -6.45
N ILE A 40 9.82 9.68 -7.19
CA ILE A 40 9.45 8.26 -7.19
C ILE A 40 10.58 7.39 -7.74
N ASP A 41 11.23 7.81 -8.82
CA ASP A 41 12.34 7.06 -9.42
C ASP A 41 13.60 7.10 -8.55
N THR A 42 13.84 8.18 -7.82
CA THR A 42 14.95 8.24 -6.84
C THR A 42 14.71 7.24 -5.71
N LEU A 43 13.51 7.25 -5.11
CA LEU A 43 13.14 6.29 -4.07
C LEU A 43 13.21 4.85 -4.58
N TRP A 44 12.77 4.60 -5.81
CA TRP A 44 12.85 3.27 -6.41
C TRP A 44 14.30 2.81 -6.59
N LYS A 45 15.21 3.67 -7.06
CA LYS A 45 16.64 3.34 -7.17
C LYS A 45 17.29 3.04 -5.81
N GLU A 46 16.91 3.77 -4.77
CA GLU A 46 17.36 3.49 -3.40
C GLU A 46 16.88 2.12 -2.93
N ILE A 47 15.62 1.77 -3.21
CA ILE A 47 15.06 0.45 -2.92
C ILE A 47 15.82 -0.63 -3.71
N GLU A 48 16.00 -0.47 -5.02
CA GLU A 48 16.75 -1.43 -5.85
C GLU A 48 18.16 -1.65 -5.32
N THR A 49 18.87 -0.58 -4.96
CA THR A 49 20.21 -0.68 -4.36
C THR A 49 20.19 -1.50 -3.07
N LEU A 50 19.20 -1.28 -2.20
CA LEU A 50 19.05 -2.04 -0.96
C LEU A 50 18.72 -3.52 -1.24
N LEU A 51 17.87 -3.79 -2.23
CA LEU A 51 17.50 -5.16 -2.62
C LEU A 51 18.71 -5.92 -3.17
N PHE A 52 19.49 -5.31 -4.06
CA PHE A 52 20.70 -5.92 -4.62
C PHE A 52 21.76 -6.15 -3.55
N ASP A 53 22.00 -5.15 -2.69
CA ASP A 53 22.96 -5.27 -1.58
C ASP A 53 22.57 -6.38 -0.60
N PHE A 54 21.27 -6.54 -0.34
CA PHE A 54 20.76 -7.64 0.47
C PHE A 54 21.01 -8.99 -0.19
N ASP A 55 20.69 -9.14 -1.48
CA ASP A 55 20.82 -10.42 -2.19
C ASP A 55 22.28 -10.91 -2.20
N GLU A 56 23.23 -10.00 -2.49
CA GLU A 56 24.67 -10.28 -2.47
C GLU A 56 25.19 -10.74 -1.10
N LYS A 57 24.68 -10.14 -0.02
CA LYS A 57 25.14 -10.40 1.35
C LYS A 57 24.29 -11.45 2.07
N SER A 58 23.16 -11.84 1.49
CA SER A 58 22.05 -12.51 2.15
C SER A 58 22.53 -13.67 3.01
N ALA A 59 23.30 -14.62 2.47
CA ALA A 59 23.74 -15.82 3.18
C ALA A 59 24.57 -15.58 4.46
N LYS A 60 25.17 -14.39 4.65
CA LYS A 60 26.13 -14.10 5.72
C LYS A 60 25.62 -13.10 6.78
N LEU A 61 24.42 -12.56 6.60
CA LEU A 61 23.89 -11.51 7.48
C LEU A 61 23.59 -12.02 8.89
N ARG A 62 24.05 -11.26 9.88
CA ARG A 62 23.72 -11.49 11.29
C ARG A 62 22.30 -10.98 11.61
N PRO A 63 21.67 -11.46 12.69
CA PRO A 63 20.30 -11.04 13.07
C PRO A 63 20.14 -9.51 13.22
N LYS A 64 21.16 -8.83 13.75
CA LYS A 64 21.18 -7.37 13.91
C LYS A 64 21.24 -6.62 12.57
N GLU A 65 21.89 -7.22 11.58
CA GLU A 65 21.99 -6.65 10.24
C GLU A 65 20.67 -6.86 9.49
N LEU A 66 20.05 -8.04 9.62
CA LEU A 66 18.72 -8.34 9.09
C LEU A 66 17.64 -7.35 9.58
N THR A 67 17.62 -7.04 10.88
CA THR A 67 16.71 -6.01 11.45
C THR A 67 17.03 -4.60 10.95
N GLY A 68 18.30 -4.32 10.64
CA GLY A 68 18.70 -3.08 9.96
C GLY A 68 18.11 -2.95 8.56
N TYR A 69 18.20 -4.01 7.75
CA TYR A 69 17.56 -4.06 6.43
C TYR A 69 16.04 -3.92 6.54
N GLU A 70 15.41 -4.56 7.51
CA GLU A 70 13.95 -4.50 7.71
C GLU A 70 13.50 -3.05 7.95
N LYS A 71 14.17 -2.36 8.88
CA LYS A 71 13.87 -0.96 9.17
C LYS A 71 14.08 -0.06 7.94
N SER A 72 15.18 -0.26 7.22
CA SER A 72 15.51 0.55 6.04
C SER A 72 14.51 0.33 4.89
N VAL A 73 14.17 -0.93 4.57
CA VAL A 73 13.24 -1.23 3.49
C VAL A 73 11.83 -0.78 3.83
N LEU A 74 11.37 -0.94 5.08
CA LEU A 74 10.07 -0.44 5.50
C LEU A 74 9.99 1.08 5.42
N GLY A 75 11.06 1.78 5.82
CA GLY A 75 11.15 3.23 5.72
C GLY A 75 11.10 3.74 4.28
N LEU A 76 11.87 3.13 3.38
CA LEU A 76 11.85 3.48 1.95
C LEU A 76 10.52 3.13 1.29
N HIS A 77 9.94 1.97 1.62
CA HIS A 77 8.64 1.55 1.12
C HIS A 77 7.53 2.54 1.53
N GLY A 78 7.52 3.00 2.78
CA GLY A 78 6.58 4.02 3.24
C GLY A 78 6.67 5.31 2.42
N LYS A 79 7.88 5.85 2.25
CA LYS A 79 8.10 7.06 1.42
C LYS A 79 7.69 6.86 -0.04
N PHE A 80 7.95 5.66 -0.59
CA PHE A 80 7.56 5.32 -1.95
C PHE A 80 6.04 5.29 -2.13
N ILE A 81 5.30 4.74 -1.16
CA ILE A 81 3.84 4.78 -1.13
C ILE A 81 3.35 6.22 -1.07
N GLU A 82 3.88 7.04 -0.16
CA GLU A 82 3.50 8.45 0.00
C GLU A 82 3.71 9.25 -1.30
N ALA A 83 4.88 9.11 -1.94
CA ALA A 83 5.19 9.78 -3.19
C ALA A 83 4.26 9.33 -4.34
N SER A 84 3.97 8.03 -4.41
CA SER A 84 3.05 7.47 -5.42
C SER A 84 1.60 7.96 -5.23
N THR A 85 1.14 8.05 -3.98
CA THR A 85 -0.17 8.61 -3.63
C THR A 85 -0.24 10.09 -4.01
N ALA A 86 0.78 10.87 -3.69
CA ALA A 86 0.83 12.29 -4.04
C ALA A 86 0.74 12.53 -5.55
N LEU A 87 1.44 11.72 -6.36
CA LEU A 87 1.32 11.78 -7.83
C LEU A 87 -0.10 11.41 -8.28
N SER A 88 -0.69 10.35 -7.72
CA SER A 88 -2.05 9.93 -8.09
C SER A 88 -3.08 11.02 -7.79
N GLU A 89 -2.99 11.66 -6.64
CA GLU A 89 -3.86 12.79 -6.28
C GLU A 89 -3.66 14.01 -7.19
N PHE A 90 -2.42 14.30 -7.58
CA PHE A 90 -2.14 15.38 -8.53
C PHE A 90 -2.81 15.11 -9.88
N LEU A 91 -2.71 13.88 -10.39
CA LEU A 91 -3.31 13.48 -11.65
C LEU A 91 -4.85 13.53 -11.57
N ASP A 92 -5.43 13.09 -10.45
CA ASP A 92 -6.88 13.19 -10.21
C ASP A 92 -7.39 14.64 -10.19
N ARG A 93 -6.65 15.54 -9.54
CA ARG A 93 -7.00 16.97 -9.49
C ARG A 93 -6.85 17.66 -10.86
N THR A 94 -5.94 17.17 -11.69
CA THR A 94 -5.68 17.71 -13.02
C THR A 94 -6.86 17.41 -13.94
N ASN A 95 -7.32 16.15 -13.95
CA ASN A 95 -8.53 15.70 -14.66
C ASN A 95 -8.57 16.08 -16.15
N THR A 96 -7.47 15.81 -16.85
CA THR A 96 -7.31 15.90 -18.31
C THR A 96 -7.10 14.49 -18.90
N GLU A 97 -7.31 14.30 -20.19
CA GLU A 97 -7.09 12.99 -20.84
C GLU A 97 -5.65 12.49 -20.64
N GLU A 98 -4.68 13.40 -20.73
CA GLU A 98 -3.26 13.10 -20.50
C GLU A 98 -3.01 12.65 -19.07
N SER A 99 -3.61 13.32 -18.08
CA SER A 99 -3.45 12.96 -16.66
C SER A 99 -4.10 11.61 -16.31
N ILE A 100 -5.23 11.28 -16.95
CA ILE A 100 -5.92 9.99 -16.78
C ILE A 100 -5.06 8.85 -17.33
N LEU A 101 -4.49 9.04 -18.53
CA LEU A 101 -3.60 8.06 -19.16
C LEU A 101 -2.30 7.88 -18.36
N GLU A 102 -1.70 8.98 -17.90
CA GLU A 102 -0.51 8.93 -17.06
C GLU A 102 -0.80 8.24 -15.73
N LYS A 103 -1.97 8.49 -15.12
CA LYS A 103 -2.37 7.82 -13.87
C LYS A 103 -2.46 6.31 -14.06
N LYS A 104 -3.07 5.86 -15.15
CA LYS A 104 -3.15 4.42 -15.47
C LYS A 104 -1.74 3.81 -15.60
N THR A 105 -0.85 4.49 -16.32
CA THR A 105 0.54 4.04 -16.52
C THR A 105 1.32 4.02 -15.20
N HIS A 106 1.19 5.06 -14.39
CA HIS A 106 1.77 5.16 -13.06
C HIS A 106 1.30 4.03 -12.13
N LEU A 107 -0.01 3.77 -12.06
CA LEU A 107 -0.57 2.73 -11.21
C LEU A 107 -0.10 1.32 -11.59
N ASP A 108 0.06 1.03 -12.88
CA ASP A 108 0.63 -0.24 -13.34
C ASP A 108 2.11 -0.40 -12.89
N ARG A 109 2.94 0.64 -13.10
CA ARG A 109 4.34 0.65 -12.63
C ARG A 109 4.43 0.51 -11.11
N TYR A 110 3.62 1.28 -10.40
CA TYR A 110 3.56 1.27 -8.93
C TYR A 110 3.16 -0.11 -8.39
N SER A 111 2.13 -0.73 -8.95
CA SER A 111 1.67 -2.07 -8.53
C SER A 111 2.77 -3.12 -8.66
N LYS A 112 3.47 -3.13 -9.80
CA LYS A 112 4.60 -4.03 -10.05
C LYS A 112 5.73 -3.83 -9.04
N ARG A 113 6.18 -2.58 -8.88
CA ARG A 113 7.26 -2.19 -7.95
C ARG A 113 6.90 -2.51 -6.50
N ARG A 114 5.70 -2.14 -6.06
CA ARG A 114 5.16 -2.45 -4.73
C ARG A 114 5.15 -3.95 -4.46
N GLY A 115 4.67 -4.75 -5.42
CA GLY A 115 4.64 -6.20 -5.27
C GLY A 115 6.02 -6.83 -5.08
N ILE A 116 7.08 -6.27 -5.68
CA ILE A 116 8.47 -6.71 -5.46
C ILE A 116 8.87 -6.44 -4.01
N VAL A 117 8.64 -5.22 -3.52
CA VAL A 117 9.02 -4.82 -2.16
C VAL A 117 8.25 -5.61 -1.10
N GLU A 118 6.95 -5.84 -1.29
CA GLU A 118 6.12 -6.62 -0.36
C GLU A 118 6.54 -8.10 -0.30
N ARG A 119 6.99 -8.69 -1.42
CA ARG A 119 7.57 -10.03 -1.41
C ARG A 119 8.90 -10.05 -0.66
N PHE A 120 9.75 -9.06 -0.90
CA PHE A 120 11.02 -8.94 -0.21
C PHE A 120 10.85 -8.80 1.31
N ILE A 121 9.94 -7.91 1.75
CA ILE A 121 9.64 -7.70 3.17
C ILE A 121 9.18 -9.02 3.82
N ARG A 122 8.28 -9.76 3.17
CA ARG A 122 7.83 -11.06 3.68
C ARG A 122 8.97 -12.06 3.82
N ASN A 123 9.77 -12.23 2.77
CA ASN A 123 10.93 -13.13 2.82
C ASN A 123 11.93 -12.74 3.93
N LEU A 124 12.12 -11.44 4.15
CA LEU A 124 12.98 -10.92 5.21
C LEU A 124 12.42 -11.22 6.60
N GLN A 125 11.11 -11.09 6.77
CA GLN A 125 10.41 -11.39 8.02
C GLN A 125 10.42 -12.89 8.35
N ASP A 126 10.16 -13.75 7.35
CA ASP A 126 10.26 -15.21 7.50
C ASP A 126 11.66 -15.60 7.98
N ARG A 127 12.69 -15.00 7.38
CA ARG A 127 14.07 -15.25 7.75
C ARG A 127 14.44 -14.75 9.15
N LEU A 128 13.87 -13.62 9.59
CA LEU A 128 14.01 -13.13 10.95
C LEU A 128 13.39 -14.09 11.97
N LEU A 129 12.23 -14.66 11.65
CA LEU A 129 11.56 -15.67 12.46
C LEU A 129 12.38 -16.96 12.54
N ASP A 130 12.85 -17.50 11.41
CA ASP A 130 13.72 -18.68 11.37
C ASP A 130 14.99 -18.50 12.22
N THR A 131 15.55 -17.29 12.18
CA THR A 131 16.72 -16.93 12.98
C THR A 131 16.39 -16.91 14.47
N ALA A 132 15.23 -16.38 14.86
CA ALA A 132 14.77 -16.37 16.24
C ALA A 132 14.47 -17.79 16.77
N ASP A 133 13.88 -18.65 15.94
CA ASP A 133 13.60 -20.05 16.28
C ASP A 133 14.89 -20.85 16.40
N SER A 134 15.86 -20.65 15.50
CA SER A 134 17.18 -21.28 15.57
C SER A 134 17.95 -20.91 16.84
N VAL A 135 17.88 -19.64 17.26
CA VAL A 135 18.47 -19.18 18.54
C VAL A 135 17.76 -19.84 19.72
N SER A 136 16.43 -19.95 19.67
CA SER A 136 15.63 -20.59 20.71
C SER A 136 15.94 -22.08 20.86
N GLN A 137 16.06 -22.82 19.74
CA GLN A 137 16.39 -24.25 19.73
C GLN A 137 17.81 -24.53 20.23
N LYS A 138 18.82 -23.75 19.83
CA LYS A 138 20.19 -23.88 20.34
C LYS A 138 20.24 -23.73 21.86
N LEU A 139 19.44 -22.81 22.39
CA LEU A 139 19.33 -22.58 23.82
C LEU A 139 18.68 -23.79 24.54
N GLU A 140 17.64 -24.38 23.96
CA GLU A 140 17.00 -25.58 24.51
C GLU A 140 17.92 -26.80 24.47
N SER A 141 18.71 -26.99 23.42
CA SER A 141 19.73 -28.05 23.37
C SER A 141 20.84 -27.87 24.40
N ASP A 142 21.29 -26.63 24.65
CA ASP A 142 22.30 -26.32 25.67
C ASP A 142 21.79 -26.60 27.10
N THR A 143 20.48 -26.43 27.35
CA THR A 143 19.87 -26.78 28.65
C THR A 143 19.78 -28.28 28.91
N LYS A 144 19.83 -29.12 27.87
CA LYS A 144 19.84 -30.59 28.01
C LYS A 144 21.25 -31.17 28.12
N SER A 145 22.29 -30.44 27.68
CA SER A 145 23.68 -30.92 27.68
C SER A 145 24.50 -30.50 28.92
N THR A 146 24.00 -29.60 29.77
CA THR A 146 24.75 -29.10 30.94
C THR A 146 24.59 -29.99 32.17
N LYS A 147 25.26 -31.15 32.12
CA LYS A 147 25.59 -31.96 33.29
C LYS A 147 27.01 -31.65 33.81
N SER A 148 27.41 -30.37 33.89
CA SER A 148 28.63 -29.98 34.62
C SER A 148 28.82 -28.46 34.75
N THR A 149 29.08 -28.05 35.99
CA THR A 149 29.91 -26.90 36.41
C THR A 149 29.36 -25.48 36.22
N ARG A 150 28.77 -24.95 37.31
CA ARG A 150 28.83 -23.56 37.79
C ARG A 150 28.69 -22.46 36.72
N SER A 151 27.51 -22.32 36.12
CA SER A 151 27.15 -21.15 35.31
C SER A 151 27.08 -19.89 36.17
N SER A 152 27.76 -18.81 35.77
CA SER A 152 27.68 -17.52 36.46
C SER A 152 26.28 -16.91 36.35
N LEU A 153 25.82 -16.21 37.39
CA LEU A 153 24.54 -15.50 37.40
C LEU A 153 24.37 -14.55 36.20
N SER A 154 25.46 -13.98 35.70
CA SER A 154 25.48 -13.13 34.50
C SER A 154 25.04 -13.85 33.23
N ASP A 155 25.46 -15.10 33.03
CA ASP A 155 25.09 -15.88 31.84
C ASP A 155 23.61 -16.30 31.89
N VAL A 156 23.11 -16.64 33.09
CA VAL A 156 21.69 -16.91 33.32
C VAL A 156 20.83 -15.66 33.05
N LEU A 157 21.27 -14.48 33.49
CA LEU A 157 20.56 -13.22 33.26
C LEU A 157 20.52 -12.83 31.78
N LEU A 158 21.65 -12.95 31.07
CA LEU A 158 21.71 -12.66 29.63
C LEU A 158 20.76 -13.58 28.85
N ARG A 159 20.71 -14.87 29.19
CA ARG A 159 19.79 -15.84 28.59
C ARG A 159 18.32 -15.49 28.84
N LYS A 160 17.98 -15.05 30.05
CA LYS A 160 16.61 -14.62 30.37
C LYS A 160 16.23 -13.36 29.61
N GLN A 161 17.14 -12.39 29.47
CA GLN A 161 16.90 -11.18 28.68
C GLN A 161 16.64 -11.50 27.21
N ILE A 162 17.45 -12.36 26.59
CA ILE A 162 17.26 -12.76 25.19
C ILE A 162 15.90 -13.46 25.00
N LYS A 163 15.49 -14.34 25.92
CA LYS A 163 14.17 -14.98 25.86
C LYS A 163 13.03 -13.96 25.95
N VAL A 164 13.15 -12.99 26.86
CA VAL A 164 12.17 -11.91 26.99
C VAL A 164 12.12 -11.07 25.72
N GLU A 165 13.26 -10.74 25.11
CA GLU A 165 13.29 -10.00 23.85
C GLU A 165 12.68 -10.78 22.68
N GLY A 166 13.00 -12.07 22.55
CA GLY A 166 12.38 -12.94 21.54
C GLY A 166 10.85 -13.04 21.71
N GLN A 167 10.38 -13.23 22.94
CA GLN A 167 8.95 -13.23 23.24
C GLN A 167 8.30 -11.86 22.97
N ARG A 168 8.98 -10.75 23.26
CA ARG A 168 8.50 -9.40 22.93
C ARG A 168 8.38 -9.18 21.43
N THR A 169 9.36 -9.63 20.65
CA THR A 169 9.32 -9.55 19.19
C THR A 169 8.15 -10.35 18.65
N ARG A 170 7.97 -11.59 19.11
CA ARG A 170 6.83 -12.43 18.73
C ARG A 170 5.49 -11.80 19.10
N LEU A 171 5.39 -11.23 20.30
CA LEU A 171 4.18 -10.54 20.76
C LEU A 171 3.87 -9.33 19.88
N ARG A 172 4.87 -8.52 19.53
CA ARG A 172 4.71 -7.37 18.61
C ARG A 172 4.21 -7.81 17.23
N TYR A 173 4.73 -8.92 16.68
CA TYR A 173 4.24 -9.45 15.39
C TYR A 173 2.77 -9.91 15.49
N LEU A 174 2.42 -10.66 16.54
CA LEU A 174 1.04 -11.09 16.76
C LEU A 174 0.10 -9.88 16.94
N GLU A 175 0.51 -8.84 17.66
CA GLU A 175 -0.25 -7.60 17.79
C GLU A 175 -0.45 -6.89 16.45
N GLN A 176 0.60 -6.80 15.63
CA GLN A 176 0.53 -6.22 14.29
C GLN A 176 -0.40 -7.02 13.37
N GLU A 177 -0.31 -8.34 13.39
CA GLU A 177 -1.17 -9.24 12.61
C GLU A 177 -2.65 -9.08 13.02
N ILE A 178 -2.94 -9.07 14.33
CA ILE A 178 -4.28 -8.82 14.85
C ILE A 178 -4.81 -7.45 14.40
N ASN A 179 -3.98 -6.42 14.45
CA ASN A 179 -4.38 -5.07 14.01
C ASN A 179 -4.65 -5.02 12.51
N LEU A 180 -3.83 -5.68 11.68
CA LEU A 180 -4.07 -5.78 10.24
C LEU A 180 -5.37 -6.53 9.93
N VAL A 181 -5.65 -7.63 10.63
CA VAL A 181 -6.91 -8.37 10.47
C VAL A 181 -8.12 -7.51 10.84
N LYS A 182 -8.04 -6.75 11.95
CA LYS A 182 -9.10 -5.82 12.35
C LYS A 182 -9.31 -4.71 11.33
N GLN A 183 -8.23 -4.09 10.84
CA GLN A 183 -8.32 -3.05 9.82
C GLN A 183 -8.92 -3.59 8.52
N LYS A 184 -8.49 -4.78 8.07
CA LYS A 184 -9.06 -5.43 6.90
C LYS A 184 -10.55 -5.69 7.07
N ALA A 185 -10.96 -6.25 8.21
CA ALA A 185 -12.37 -6.51 8.49
C ALA A 185 -13.20 -5.23 8.52
N HIS A 186 -12.64 -4.13 9.02
CA HIS A 186 -13.31 -2.83 9.00
C HIS A 186 -13.48 -2.28 7.57
N LEU A 187 -12.41 -2.32 6.77
CA LEU A 187 -12.45 -1.90 5.36
C LEU A 187 -13.42 -2.75 4.53
N ASP A 188 -13.47 -4.07 4.76
CA ASP A 188 -14.40 -4.97 4.09
C ASP A 188 -15.87 -4.65 4.47
N ALA A 189 -16.13 -4.25 5.71
CA ALA A 189 -17.45 -3.82 6.15
C ALA A 189 -17.85 -2.46 5.52
N ASP A 190 -16.91 -1.50 5.49
CA ASP A 190 -17.15 -0.18 4.88
C ASP A 190 -17.40 -0.29 3.38
N LEU A 191 -16.67 -1.17 2.68
CA LEU A 191 -16.91 -1.47 1.26
C LEU A 191 -18.33 -1.98 1.03
N ARG A 192 -18.79 -2.96 1.82
CA ARG A 192 -20.16 -3.49 1.71
C ARG A 192 -21.21 -2.42 1.97
N LEU A 193 -20.97 -1.55 2.95
CA LEU A 193 -21.88 -0.44 3.25
C LEU A 193 -21.96 0.53 2.06
N LEU A 194 -20.81 0.89 1.47
CA LEU A 194 -20.75 1.78 0.30
C LEU A 194 -21.41 1.15 -0.94
N GLU A 195 -21.22 -0.14 -1.16
CA GLU A 195 -21.91 -0.88 -2.24
C GLU A 195 -23.43 -0.82 -2.07
N GLN A 196 -23.92 -1.08 -0.84
CA GLN A 196 -25.34 -1.01 -0.53
C GLN A 196 -25.88 0.43 -0.70
N GLN A 197 -25.15 1.44 -0.22
CA GLN A 197 -25.53 2.85 -0.38
C GLN A 197 -25.62 3.26 -1.85
N ARG A 198 -24.68 2.77 -2.68
CA ARG A 198 -24.72 2.99 -4.12
C ARG A 198 -25.95 2.36 -4.73
N GLU A 199 -26.26 1.11 -4.40
CA GLU A 199 -27.46 0.43 -4.90
C GLU A 199 -28.75 1.12 -4.49
N THR A 200 -28.87 1.57 -3.24
CA THR A 200 -30.04 2.33 -2.79
C THR A 200 -30.16 3.66 -3.52
N ALA A 201 -29.06 4.39 -3.71
CA ALA A 201 -29.08 5.68 -4.42
C ALA A 201 -29.48 5.52 -5.89
N VAL A 202 -29.05 4.43 -6.56
CA VAL A 202 -29.48 4.11 -7.92
C VAL A 202 -30.97 3.82 -7.97
N ALA A 203 -31.47 2.97 -7.07
CA ALA A 203 -32.91 2.65 -7.01
C ALA A 203 -33.77 3.89 -6.70
N GLU A 204 -33.33 4.76 -5.79
CA GLU A 204 -34.00 6.03 -5.50
C GLU A 204 -34.04 6.96 -6.73
N ALA A 205 -32.91 7.09 -7.43
CA ALA A 205 -32.83 7.88 -8.66
C ALA A 205 -33.75 7.34 -9.77
N GLU A 206 -33.84 6.01 -9.93
CA GLU A 206 -34.76 5.37 -10.88
C GLU A 206 -36.23 5.65 -10.52
N VAL A 207 -36.60 5.53 -9.25
CA VAL A 207 -37.96 5.83 -8.77
C VAL A 207 -38.31 7.29 -9.01
N ASP A 208 -37.41 8.21 -8.72
CA ASP A 208 -37.66 9.64 -8.90
C ASP A 208 -37.70 10.03 -10.37
N ALA A 209 -36.92 9.40 -11.24
CA ALA A 209 -37.04 9.55 -12.68
C ALA A 209 -38.43 9.08 -13.19
N ILE A 210 -38.93 7.94 -12.70
CA ILE A 210 -40.26 7.42 -13.06
C ILE A 210 -41.38 8.34 -12.54
N LYS A 211 -41.28 8.86 -11.31
CA LYS A 211 -42.23 9.85 -10.77
C LYS A 211 -42.23 11.14 -11.60
N GLY A 212 -41.03 11.62 -11.98
CA GLY A 212 -40.88 12.78 -12.86
C GLY A 212 -41.58 12.58 -14.20
N MET A 213 -41.36 11.43 -14.84
CA MET A 213 -42.03 11.08 -16.10
C MET A 213 -43.55 10.99 -15.96
N LYS A 214 -44.06 10.38 -14.86
CA LYS A 214 -45.51 10.29 -14.62
C LYS A 214 -46.17 11.67 -14.51
N ASN A 215 -45.52 12.61 -13.82
CA ASN A 215 -46.05 13.96 -13.65
C ASN A 215 -46.06 14.76 -14.96
N LEU A 216 -45.12 14.48 -15.88
CA LEU A 216 -45.06 15.05 -17.23
C LEU A 216 -46.13 14.48 -18.18
N VAL A 217 -46.58 13.25 -17.97
CA VAL A 217 -47.60 12.59 -18.82
C VAL A 217 -49.04 12.91 -18.37
N MET A 218 -49.23 13.32 -17.11
CA MET A 218 -50.55 13.57 -16.50
C MET A 218 -50.90 15.06 -16.30
N GLY A 219 -49.99 15.98 -16.63
CA GLY A 219 -50.21 17.43 -16.63
C GLY A 219 -50.42 17.97 -18.03
#